data_AF-A0A821HAA0-F1
#
_entry.id   AF-A0A821HAA0-F1
#
_cell.length_a   1.000
_cell.length_b   1.000
_cell.length_c   1.000
_cell.angle_alpha   90.00
_cell.angle_beta   90.00
_cell.angle_gamma   90.00
#
_symmetry.space_group_name_H-M   'P 1'
#
loop_
_entity.id
_entity.type
_entity.pdbx_description
1 polymer ?
#
loop_
_entity_poly.entity_id
_entity_poly.type
_entity_poly.pdbx_seq_one_letter_code
_entity_poly.pdbx_strand_id
1 'polypeptide(L)'
;KYVEKIKNQNKISNNLNKIYNDFISKILEHFNEIHRRIEELFRKNGDYALEHVEELFIQLNLIHELPEIKTVTARIYYHSIENIRGYMQKRQKDTEQLLLTFDHQSGMMICRHLARSLARLTSLKWFDRFSPGTYQLMMCHIHKELEEHVKQLESRLKKINFTLKCPENIHLAHDIIDKIELMSILESYIPEIKFFRDQINEYFININQNAFDNIKKTFNLSEKTIKHFKEKLNQLEEIKNQCDYLNPALDYLKKSGYQDFSILNDQIENLKIKQCQNLEPFEAKKSQIEIQLDDINSIMQNYSMLISSKESEGVLVRMISKVAITFQKPDRNPDSYLKEKGYSKIEDVEKVFENLQIIYFDMLQSIDDKRNEFKNSLDPLISIKEKYISLSPSSEIISCKQKVFLEEKEYTSYESLEQDILRKKIIIEEYEKNNAIYYFSDKLDASVANNALIYMI
;
A
#
# COMPACT_ATOMS: atom_id res chain seq x y z
N LYS A 1 4.55 94.07 83.88
CA LYS A 1 5.76 93.72 83.07
C LYS A 1 6.13 92.23 83.09
N TYR A 2 6.69 91.61 84.14
CA TYR A 2 7.09 90.18 84.10
C TYR A 2 5.88 89.21 84.00
N VAL A 3 4.82 89.47 84.77
CA VAL A 3 3.56 88.69 84.73
C VAL A 3 2.82 88.82 83.39
N GLU A 4 2.84 89.99 82.76
CA GLU A 4 2.27 90.18 81.41
C GLU A 4 3.07 89.45 80.33
N LYS A 5 4.41 89.39 80.48
CA LYS A 5 5.28 88.63 79.56
C LYS A 5 4.98 87.13 79.65
N ILE A 6 4.78 86.59 80.85
CA ILE A 6 4.38 85.19 81.08
C ILE A 6 2.97 84.93 80.56
N LYS A 7 2.00 85.82 80.80
CA LYS A 7 0.63 85.68 80.25
C LYS A 7 0.61 85.71 78.72
N ASN A 8 1.40 86.57 78.09
CA ASN A 8 1.54 86.61 76.64
C ASN A 8 2.26 85.38 76.08
N GLN A 9 3.29 84.87 76.75
CA GLN A 9 3.96 83.61 76.37
C GLN A 9 3.01 82.40 76.48
N ASN A 10 2.20 82.31 77.55
CA ASN A 10 1.20 81.25 77.69
C ASN A 10 0.10 81.34 76.62
N LYS A 11 -0.32 82.56 76.23
CA LYS A 11 -1.28 82.76 75.15
C LYS A 11 -0.72 82.33 73.78
N ILE A 12 0.55 82.64 73.50
CA ILE A 12 1.24 82.22 72.28
C ILE A 12 1.40 80.69 72.24
N SER A 13 1.83 80.08 73.35
CA SER A 13 1.95 78.62 73.47
C SER A 13 0.60 77.92 73.26
N ASN A 14 -0.49 78.45 73.81
CA ASN A 14 -1.83 77.89 73.63
C ASN A 14 -2.32 78.01 72.18
N ASN A 15 -2.03 79.12 71.51
CA ASN A 15 -2.38 79.30 70.10
C ASN A 15 -1.57 78.35 69.19
N LEU A 16 -0.27 78.16 69.47
CA LEU A 16 0.57 77.22 68.73
C LEU A 16 0.10 75.78 68.93
N ASN A 17 -0.25 75.40 70.15
CA ASN A 17 -0.83 74.07 70.43
C ASN A 17 -2.16 73.87 69.69
N LYS A 18 -2.99 74.90 69.57
CA LYS A 18 -4.24 74.82 68.79
C LYS A 18 -3.97 74.64 67.30
N ILE A 19 -3.08 75.43 66.71
CA ILE A 19 -2.70 75.30 65.28
C ILE A 19 -2.12 73.91 65.00
N TYR A 20 -1.26 73.43 65.90
CA TYR A 20 -0.67 72.10 65.80
C TYR A 20 -1.73 71.00 65.88
N ASN A 21 -2.65 71.06 66.85
CA ASN A 21 -3.73 70.07 66.98
C ASN A 21 -4.71 70.10 65.81
N ASP A 22 -5.01 71.28 65.26
CA ASP A 22 -5.86 71.44 64.07
C ASP A 22 -5.17 70.83 62.82
N PHE A 23 -3.85 70.99 62.69
CA PHE A 23 -3.06 70.38 61.62
C PHE A 23 -3.04 68.84 61.73
N ILE A 24 -2.76 68.32 62.93
CA ILE A 24 -2.79 66.87 63.21
C ILE A 24 -4.18 66.28 62.92
N SER A 25 -5.26 66.97 63.31
CA SER A 25 -6.63 66.55 63.03
C SER A 25 -6.89 66.40 61.53
N LYS A 26 -6.45 67.38 60.71
CA LYS A 26 -6.59 67.31 59.24
C LYS A 26 -5.78 66.17 58.61
N ILE A 27 -4.59 65.90 59.13
CA ILE A 27 -3.79 64.75 58.66
C ILE A 27 -4.52 63.44 58.98
N LEU A 28 -5.10 63.30 60.17
CA LEU A 28 -5.87 62.11 60.55
C LEU A 28 -7.14 61.95 59.71
N GLU A 29 -7.85 63.03 59.41
CA GLU A 29 -8.99 63.03 58.48
C GLU A 29 -8.57 62.53 57.10
N HIS A 30 -7.47 63.04 56.56
CA HIS A 30 -6.95 62.62 55.25
C HIS A 30 -6.47 61.16 55.26
N PHE A 31 -5.80 60.72 56.32
CA PHE A 31 -5.40 59.32 56.51
C PHE A 31 -6.61 58.37 56.47
N ASN A 32 -7.68 58.72 57.19
CA ASN A 32 -8.92 57.95 57.21
C ASN A 32 -9.62 57.97 55.84
N GLU A 33 -9.55 59.09 55.11
CA GLU A 33 -10.08 59.19 53.75
C GLU A 33 -9.37 58.22 52.80
N ILE A 34 -8.03 58.17 52.84
CA ILE A 34 -7.23 57.24 52.03
C ILE A 34 -7.61 55.79 52.36
N HIS A 35 -7.67 55.44 53.65
CA HIS A 35 -8.09 54.10 54.08
C HIS A 35 -9.47 53.73 53.51
N ARG A 36 -10.46 54.63 53.62
CA ARG A 36 -11.80 54.39 53.07
C ARG A 36 -11.78 54.21 51.55
N ARG A 37 -10.97 54.98 50.81
CA ARG A 37 -10.82 54.82 49.36
C ARG A 37 -10.24 53.45 49.00
N ILE A 38 -9.26 52.96 49.75
CA ILE A 38 -8.70 51.61 49.58
C ILE A 38 -9.79 50.55 49.78
N GLU A 39 -10.60 50.65 50.85
CA GLU A 39 -11.72 49.72 51.07
C GLU A 39 -12.75 49.76 49.93
N GLU A 40 -13.09 50.95 49.45
CA GLU A 40 -14.03 51.11 48.34
C GLU A 40 -13.52 50.48 47.04
N LEU A 41 -12.22 50.60 46.74
CA LEU A 41 -11.61 49.97 45.56
C LEU A 41 -11.78 48.46 45.59
N PHE A 42 -11.49 47.83 46.74
CA PHE A 42 -11.67 46.38 46.88
C PHE A 42 -13.13 45.93 46.78
N ARG A 43 -14.09 46.77 47.18
CA ARG A 43 -15.53 46.47 47.05
C ARG A 43 -16.06 46.66 45.62
N LYS A 44 -15.63 47.71 44.91
CA LYS A 44 -16.22 48.15 43.63
C LYS A 44 -15.47 47.63 42.40
N ASN A 45 -14.15 47.61 42.42
CA ASN A 45 -13.34 47.46 41.20
C ASN A 45 -12.81 46.03 40.99
N GLY A 46 -13.09 45.12 41.92
CA GLY A 46 -12.66 43.73 41.85
C GLY A 46 -11.17 43.64 41.51
N ASP A 47 -10.84 42.91 40.44
CA ASP A 47 -9.46 42.59 40.01
C ASP A 47 -8.59 43.83 39.76
N TYR A 48 -9.17 44.97 39.36
CA TYR A 48 -8.44 46.21 39.06
C TYR A 48 -8.14 47.08 40.29
N ALA A 49 -8.63 46.68 41.47
CA ALA A 49 -8.35 47.38 42.71
C ALA A 49 -6.84 47.45 42.99
N LEU A 50 -6.11 46.38 42.66
CA LEU A 50 -4.68 46.24 42.99
C LEU A 50 -3.77 47.22 42.25
N GLU A 51 -4.15 47.63 41.04
CA GLU A 51 -3.39 48.60 40.24
C GLU A 51 -3.47 50.02 40.85
N HIS A 52 -4.55 50.33 41.56
CA HIS A 52 -4.81 51.67 42.11
C HIS A 52 -4.53 51.76 43.61
N VAL A 53 -4.41 50.62 44.29
CA VAL A 53 -4.15 50.57 45.74
C VAL A 53 -2.70 50.92 46.07
N GLU A 54 -1.74 50.71 45.16
CA GLU A 54 -0.32 51.01 45.41
C GLU A 54 -0.10 52.49 45.80
N GLU A 55 -0.55 53.42 44.96
CA GLU A 55 -0.34 54.85 45.17
C GLU A 55 -1.02 55.34 46.46
N LEU A 56 -2.23 54.87 46.73
CA LEU A 56 -2.97 55.18 47.95
C LEU A 56 -2.28 54.61 49.18
N PHE A 57 -1.77 53.38 49.12
CA PHE A 57 -1.09 52.75 50.24
C PHE A 57 0.28 53.39 50.51
N ILE A 58 1.01 53.83 49.47
CA ILE A 58 2.24 54.62 49.63
C ILE A 58 1.93 55.92 50.39
N GLN A 59 0.88 56.65 50.02
CA GLN A 59 0.47 57.86 50.73
C GLN A 59 0.06 57.56 52.17
N LEU A 60 -0.71 56.50 52.40
CA LEU A 60 -1.09 56.02 53.73
C LEU A 60 0.15 55.74 54.60
N ASN A 61 1.16 55.09 54.02
CA ASN A 61 2.41 54.78 54.70
C ASN A 61 3.23 56.03 55.05
N LEU A 62 3.36 56.98 54.12
CA LEU A 62 4.07 58.23 54.36
C LEU A 62 3.46 59.02 55.53
N ILE A 63 2.14 59.03 55.63
CA ILE A 63 1.42 59.67 56.74
C ILE A 63 1.61 58.87 58.03
N HIS A 64 1.50 57.54 57.99
CA HIS A 64 1.68 56.67 59.17
C HIS A 64 3.06 56.82 59.82
N GLU A 65 4.12 57.00 59.03
CA GLU A 65 5.49 57.12 59.54
C GLU A 65 5.77 58.46 60.26
N LEU A 66 4.84 59.41 60.25
CA LEU A 66 4.96 60.63 61.04
C LEU A 66 4.93 60.28 62.55
N PRO A 67 5.98 60.60 63.32
CA PRO A 67 6.12 60.19 64.73
C PRO A 67 4.91 60.53 65.60
N GLU A 68 4.27 61.66 65.34
CA GLU A 68 3.22 62.22 66.20
C GLU A 68 1.84 61.58 66.01
N ILE A 69 1.65 60.83 64.92
CA ILE A 69 0.39 60.13 64.63
C ILE A 69 0.56 58.63 64.42
N LYS A 70 1.81 58.12 64.41
CA LYS A 70 2.12 56.70 64.21
C LYS A 70 1.34 55.78 65.14
N THR A 71 1.31 56.09 66.43
CA THR A 71 0.58 55.27 67.43
C THR A 71 -0.93 55.29 67.21
N VAL A 72 -1.49 56.45 66.85
CA VAL A 72 -2.94 56.63 66.64
C VAL A 72 -3.41 55.94 65.37
N THR A 73 -2.58 55.94 64.33
CA THR A 73 -2.90 55.37 63.00
C THR A 73 -2.54 53.89 62.86
N ALA A 74 -1.73 53.33 63.76
CA ALA A 74 -1.21 51.95 63.68
C ALA A 74 -2.31 50.90 63.44
N ARG A 75 -3.42 50.96 64.17
CA ARG A 75 -4.51 49.97 64.03
C ARG A 75 -5.07 49.93 62.61
N ILE A 76 -5.34 51.09 62.03
CA ILE A 76 -5.94 51.21 60.69
C ILE A 76 -4.89 50.86 59.61
N TYR A 77 -3.65 51.26 59.81
CA TYR A 77 -2.53 50.93 58.93
C TYR A 77 -2.35 49.40 58.81
N TYR A 78 -2.19 48.70 59.93
CA TYR A 78 -2.02 47.24 59.93
C TYR A 78 -3.29 46.51 59.47
N HIS A 79 -4.48 47.04 59.78
CA HIS A 79 -5.72 46.50 59.23
C HIS A 79 -5.76 46.59 57.69
N SER A 80 -5.25 47.68 57.12
CA SER A 80 -5.14 47.85 55.67
C SER A 80 -4.17 46.85 55.05
N ILE A 81 -3.04 46.56 55.71
CA ILE A 81 -2.09 45.51 55.29
C ILE A 81 -2.78 44.13 55.27
N GLU A 82 -3.48 43.77 56.35
CA GLU A 82 -4.18 42.48 56.42
C GLU A 82 -5.28 42.35 55.37
N ASN A 83 -6.01 43.43 55.08
CA ASN A 83 -7.04 43.43 54.03
C ASN A 83 -6.44 43.20 52.64
N ILE A 84 -5.32 43.87 52.32
CA ILE A 84 -4.59 43.64 51.05
C ILE A 84 -4.09 42.21 51.00
N ARG A 85 -3.48 41.69 52.08
CA ARG A 85 -2.99 40.31 52.15
C ARG A 85 -4.12 39.29 51.96
N GLY A 86 -5.25 39.47 52.62
CA GLY A 86 -6.42 38.59 52.47
C GLY A 86 -6.95 38.58 51.03
N TYR A 87 -6.92 39.73 50.36
CA TYR A 87 -7.27 39.81 48.95
C TYR A 87 -6.25 39.08 48.05
N MET A 88 -4.95 39.24 48.30
CA MET A 88 -3.90 38.51 47.59
C MET A 88 -4.08 36.99 47.71
N GLN A 89 -4.35 36.49 48.91
CA GLN A 89 -4.61 35.07 49.16
C GLN A 89 -5.85 34.57 48.42
N LYS A 90 -6.91 35.40 48.33
CA LYS A 90 -8.09 35.06 47.52
C LYS A 90 -7.72 34.91 46.04
N ARG A 91 -6.91 35.83 45.50
CA ARG A 91 -6.47 35.79 44.10
C ARG A 91 -5.50 34.66 43.80
N GLN A 92 -4.66 34.30 44.76
CA GLN A 92 -3.86 33.10 44.70
C GLN A 92 -4.77 31.87 44.52
N LYS A 93 -5.77 31.69 45.39
CA LYS A 93 -6.73 30.57 45.29
C LYS A 93 -7.52 30.56 43.99
N ASP A 94 -7.98 31.71 43.53
CA ASP A 94 -8.68 31.82 42.23
C ASP A 94 -7.77 31.36 41.07
N THR A 95 -6.48 31.71 41.13
CA THR A 95 -5.46 31.33 40.14
C THR A 95 -5.17 29.82 40.20
N GLU A 96 -5.03 29.26 41.39
CA GLU A 96 -4.85 27.82 41.61
C GLU A 96 -6.08 27.02 41.12
N GLN A 97 -7.29 27.54 41.32
CA GLN A 97 -8.51 26.89 40.82
C GLN A 97 -8.58 26.89 39.28
N LEU A 98 -8.05 27.91 38.61
CA LEU A 98 -7.91 27.92 37.15
C LEU A 98 -6.95 26.81 36.68
N LEU A 99 -5.92 26.47 37.45
CA LEU A 99 -5.02 25.34 37.15
C LEU A 99 -5.74 24.00 37.25
N LEU A 100 -6.55 23.79 38.29
CA LEU A 100 -7.31 22.54 38.47
C LEU A 100 -8.35 22.32 37.36
N THR A 101 -8.90 23.39 36.82
CA THR A 101 -9.90 23.33 35.74
C THR A 101 -9.28 23.15 34.35
N PHE A 102 -7.95 23.27 34.24
CA PHE A 102 -7.21 23.16 32.98
C PHE A 102 -7.44 21.83 32.25
N ASP A 103 -7.63 20.75 33.00
CA ASP A 103 -7.85 19.44 32.41
C ASP A 103 -9.24 19.24 31.79
N HIS A 104 -10.22 20.08 32.14
CA HIS A 104 -11.65 19.82 31.90
C HIS A 104 -12.32 20.79 30.91
N GLN A 105 -11.64 21.86 30.47
CA GLN A 105 -12.20 22.85 29.54
C GLN A 105 -11.24 23.17 28.39
N SER A 106 -11.67 24.02 27.44
CA SER A 106 -10.83 24.50 26.33
C SER A 106 -9.56 25.18 26.86
N GLY A 107 -8.41 24.50 26.72
CA GLY A 107 -7.13 24.91 27.32
C GLY A 107 -6.67 26.32 26.94
N MET A 108 -7.02 26.80 25.75
CA MET A 108 -6.60 28.13 25.28
C MET A 108 -7.24 29.26 26.08
N MET A 109 -8.53 29.13 26.43
CA MET A 109 -9.22 30.15 27.21
C MET A 109 -8.65 30.21 28.63
N ILE A 110 -8.39 29.05 29.24
CA ILE A 110 -7.83 28.97 30.60
C ILE A 110 -6.41 29.52 30.64
N CYS A 111 -5.51 29.16 29.73
CA CYS A 111 -4.15 29.71 29.70
C CYS A 111 -4.15 31.24 29.62
N ARG A 112 -5.04 31.83 28.80
CA ARG A 112 -5.18 33.30 28.71
C ARG A 112 -5.68 33.92 30.01
N HIS A 113 -6.64 33.29 30.68
CA HIS A 113 -7.11 33.74 31.99
C HIS A 113 -6.01 33.66 33.03
N LEU A 114 -5.26 32.55 33.04
CA LEU A 114 -4.13 32.35 33.94
C LEU A 114 -3.03 33.38 33.70
N ALA A 115 -2.64 33.63 32.45
CA ALA A 115 -1.65 34.67 32.12
C ALA A 115 -2.09 36.06 32.60
N ARG A 116 -3.38 36.40 32.47
CA ARG A 116 -3.93 37.66 33.01
C ARG A 116 -3.91 37.69 34.54
N SER A 117 -4.23 36.59 35.21
CA SER A 117 -4.15 36.49 36.67
C SER A 117 -2.70 36.64 37.15
N LEU A 118 -1.74 35.99 36.50
CA LEU A 118 -0.31 36.12 36.79
C LEU A 118 0.20 37.55 36.55
N ALA A 119 -0.23 38.21 35.47
CA ALA A 119 0.11 39.62 35.22
C ALA A 119 -0.34 40.55 36.36
N ARG A 120 -1.53 40.30 36.91
CA ARG A 120 -2.08 41.08 38.04
C ARG A 120 -1.43 40.73 39.37
N LEU A 121 -1.02 39.49 39.56
CA LEU A 121 -0.30 39.11 40.77
C LEU A 121 1.13 39.64 40.75
N THR A 122 1.78 39.66 39.58
CA THR A 122 3.13 40.21 39.42
C THR A 122 3.18 41.73 39.64
N SER A 123 2.10 42.46 39.35
CA SER A 123 2.01 43.89 39.70
C SER A 123 2.01 44.15 41.21
N LEU A 124 1.75 43.15 42.06
CA LEU A 124 1.77 43.27 43.52
C LEU A 124 3.15 43.19 44.16
N LYS A 125 4.22 43.11 43.37
CA LYS A 125 5.60 43.06 43.87
C LYS A 125 5.94 44.22 44.82
N TRP A 126 5.29 45.37 44.68
CA TRP A 126 5.47 46.52 45.57
C TRP A 126 5.09 46.23 47.03
N PHE A 127 4.16 45.30 47.28
CA PHE A 127 3.62 45.02 48.61
C PHE A 127 4.66 44.38 49.54
N ASP A 128 5.68 43.69 49.00
CA ASP A 128 6.79 43.14 49.77
C ASP A 128 7.59 44.22 50.51
N ARG A 129 7.51 45.50 50.12
CA ARG A 129 8.10 46.62 50.87
C ARG A 129 7.45 46.82 52.24
N PHE A 130 6.18 46.43 52.37
CA PHE A 130 5.35 46.64 53.57
C PHE A 130 5.06 45.33 54.33
N SER A 131 5.06 44.20 53.62
CA SER A 131 4.89 42.86 54.20
C SER A 131 5.91 41.90 53.59
N PRO A 132 7.19 41.94 54.03
CA PRO A 132 8.29 41.20 53.40
C PRO A 132 8.01 39.71 53.23
N GLY A 133 8.28 39.19 52.04
CA GLY A 133 8.15 37.78 51.69
C GLY A 133 6.72 37.32 51.38
N THR A 134 5.71 38.18 51.50
CA THR A 134 4.31 37.78 51.23
C THR A 134 4.07 37.52 49.75
N TYR A 135 4.51 38.44 48.88
CA TYR A 135 4.41 38.25 47.44
C TYR A 135 5.30 37.10 46.97
N GLN A 136 6.52 37.01 47.49
CA GLN A 136 7.44 35.93 47.14
C GLN A 136 6.88 34.55 47.50
N LEU A 137 6.30 34.37 48.70
CA LEU A 137 5.68 33.09 49.10
C LEU A 137 4.49 32.73 48.20
N MET A 138 3.65 33.70 47.87
CA MET A 138 2.50 33.51 46.97
C MET A 138 2.94 33.09 45.57
N MET A 139 3.89 33.82 44.96
CA MET A 139 4.40 33.46 43.63
C MET A 139 5.11 32.11 43.63
N CYS A 140 5.90 31.80 44.66
CA CYS A 140 6.53 30.50 44.82
C CYS A 140 5.51 29.35 44.85
N HIS A 141 4.36 29.54 45.51
CA HIS A 141 3.31 28.52 45.53
C HIS A 141 2.70 28.31 44.14
N ILE A 142 2.37 29.40 43.44
CA ILE A 142 1.79 29.32 42.09
C ILE A 142 2.79 28.67 41.12
N HIS A 143 4.08 29.00 41.23
CA HIS A 143 5.12 28.39 40.42
C HIS A 143 5.19 26.87 40.64
N LYS A 144 5.19 26.43 41.91
CA LYS A 144 5.22 25.00 42.24
C LYS A 144 4.02 24.24 41.69
N GLU A 145 2.82 24.80 41.82
CA GLU A 145 1.59 24.18 41.30
C GLU A 145 1.63 24.04 39.77
N LEU A 146 2.13 25.08 39.07
CA LEU A 146 2.29 25.04 37.62
C LEU A 146 3.36 24.03 37.18
N GLU A 147 4.51 24.00 37.84
CA GLU A 147 5.53 22.99 37.60
C GLU A 147 5.01 21.57 37.84
N GLU A 148 4.26 21.36 38.92
CA GLU A 148 3.69 20.06 39.24
C GLU A 148 2.66 19.62 38.19
N HIS A 149 1.80 20.52 37.74
CA HIS A 149 0.87 20.24 36.66
C HIS A 149 1.58 19.86 35.36
N VAL A 150 2.64 20.59 34.99
CA VAL A 150 3.44 20.27 33.78
C VAL A 150 4.15 18.92 33.93
N LYS A 151 4.71 18.60 35.10
CA LYS A 151 5.27 17.27 35.39
C LYS A 151 4.23 16.15 35.31
N GLN A 152 2.98 16.42 35.70
CA GLN A 152 1.88 15.47 35.55
C GLN A 152 1.57 15.20 34.07
N LEU A 153 1.55 16.24 33.22
CA LEU A 153 1.40 16.09 31.77
C LEU A 153 2.55 15.27 31.16
N GLU A 154 3.79 15.56 31.56
CA GLU A 154 4.97 14.79 31.14
C GLU A 154 4.85 13.30 31.52
N SER A 155 4.50 13.02 32.78
CA SER A 155 4.29 11.66 33.29
C SER A 155 3.17 10.94 32.55
N ARG A 156 2.07 11.63 32.23
CA ARG A 156 0.99 11.08 31.41
C ARG A 156 1.50 10.70 30.03
N LEU A 157 2.24 11.59 29.36
CA LEU A 157 2.83 11.32 28.04
C LEU A 157 3.78 10.13 28.06
N LYS A 158 4.66 10.04 29.08
CA LYS A 158 5.60 8.92 29.24
C LYS A 158 4.92 7.57 29.50
N LYS A 159 3.71 7.57 30.06
CA LYS A 159 2.92 6.35 30.29
C LYS A 159 2.14 5.89 29.06
N ILE A 160 2.00 6.74 28.04
CA ILE A 160 1.33 6.36 26.80
C ILE A 160 2.18 5.33 26.06
N ASN A 161 1.52 4.26 25.60
CA ASN A 161 2.17 3.20 24.84
C ASN A 161 2.11 3.51 23.34
N PHE A 162 3.25 3.85 22.74
CA PHE A 162 3.39 4.25 21.34
C PHE A 162 3.70 3.07 20.40
N THR A 163 3.20 1.88 20.72
CA THR A 163 3.32 0.76 19.78
C THR A 163 2.37 0.93 18.61
N LEU A 164 2.75 0.39 17.45
CA LEU A 164 1.90 0.34 16.25
C LEU A 164 0.57 -0.43 16.44
N LYS A 165 0.38 -1.08 17.60
CA LYS A 165 -0.86 -1.78 17.98
C LYS A 165 -1.93 -0.85 18.56
N CYS A 166 -1.57 0.36 18.98
CA CYS A 166 -2.45 1.32 19.65
C CYS A 166 -2.26 2.72 19.03
N PRO A 167 -2.65 2.96 17.77
CA PRO A 167 -2.53 4.26 17.10
C PRO A 167 -3.30 5.39 17.78
N GLU A 168 -4.42 5.07 18.42
CA GLU A 168 -5.32 6.02 19.07
C GLU A 168 -4.61 6.82 20.17
N ASN A 169 -3.54 6.24 20.71
CA ASN A 169 -2.69 6.87 21.71
C ASN A 169 -1.92 8.08 21.19
N ILE A 170 -1.74 8.22 19.87
CA ILE A 170 -1.12 9.42 19.26
C ILE A 170 -2.01 10.63 19.49
N HIS A 171 -3.34 10.49 19.38
CA HIS A 171 -4.25 11.61 19.64
C HIS A 171 -4.16 12.05 21.10
N LEU A 172 -4.06 11.09 22.03
CA LEU A 172 -3.85 11.40 23.46
C LEU A 172 -2.52 12.12 23.70
N ALA A 173 -1.48 11.74 22.97
CA ALA A 173 -0.18 12.41 23.04
C ALA A 173 -0.25 13.81 22.43
N HIS A 174 -0.88 13.96 21.27
CA HIS A 174 -1.10 15.24 20.60
C HIS A 174 -1.90 16.20 21.49
N ASP A 175 -2.96 15.73 22.15
CA ASP A 175 -3.73 16.54 23.11
C ASP A 175 -2.86 17.05 24.27
N ILE A 176 -1.89 16.25 24.72
CA ILE A 176 -0.94 16.66 25.77
C ILE A 176 0.07 17.69 25.20
N ILE A 177 0.57 17.47 23.98
CA ILE A 177 1.45 18.41 23.29
C ILE A 177 0.76 19.75 23.08
N ASP A 178 -0.47 19.76 22.55
CA ASP A 178 -1.26 20.97 22.36
C ASP A 178 -1.46 21.73 23.67
N LYS A 179 -1.78 20.99 24.75
CA LYS A 179 -1.94 21.58 26.09
C LYS A 179 -0.67 22.27 26.56
N ILE A 180 0.51 21.66 26.39
CA ILE A 180 1.77 22.29 26.82
C ILE A 180 2.19 23.43 25.89
N GLU A 181 1.89 23.35 24.60
CA GLU A 181 2.11 24.46 23.66
C GLU A 181 1.25 25.66 24.00
N LEU A 182 -0.01 25.44 24.42
CA LEU A 182 -0.88 26.51 24.91
C LEU A 182 -0.33 27.18 26.18
N MET A 183 0.49 26.48 26.97
CA MET A 183 1.16 27.06 28.15
C MET A 183 2.33 27.98 27.79
N SER A 184 2.76 28.04 26.52
CA SER A 184 3.83 28.94 26.08
C SER A 184 3.61 30.41 26.44
N ILE A 185 2.35 30.86 26.51
CA ILE A 185 2.02 32.23 26.91
C ILE A 185 2.39 32.55 28.37
N LEU A 186 2.58 31.52 29.20
CA LEU A 186 2.97 31.64 30.61
C LEU A 186 4.49 31.76 30.79
N GLU A 187 5.29 31.47 29.75
CA GLU A 187 6.77 31.48 29.80
C GLU A 187 7.34 32.85 30.19
N SER A 188 6.60 33.93 29.87
CA SER A 188 6.99 35.29 30.27
C SER A 188 6.92 35.52 31.79
N TYR A 189 6.16 34.70 32.51
CA TYR A 189 6.02 34.76 33.98
C TYR A 189 6.79 33.63 34.67
N ILE A 190 6.84 32.44 34.06
CA ILE A 190 7.49 31.24 34.59
C ILE A 190 8.35 30.61 33.48
N PRO A 191 9.63 31.02 33.36
CA PRO A 191 10.52 30.55 32.30
C PRO A 191 10.76 29.03 32.31
N GLU A 192 10.62 28.39 33.46
CA GLU A 192 10.79 26.94 33.64
C GLU A 192 9.81 26.12 32.79
N ILE A 193 8.63 26.68 32.45
CA ILE A 193 7.65 26.04 31.57
C ILE A 193 8.26 25.74 30.20
N LYS A 194 9.11 26.64 29.68
CA LYS A 194 9.78 26.45 28.39
C LYS A 194 10.64 25.19 28.41
N PHE A 195 11.41 24.99 29.48
CA PHE A 195 12.28 23.83 29.64
C PHE A 195 11.48 22.52 29.60
N PHE A 196 10.34 22.46 30.29
CA PHE A 196 9.49 21.27 30.25
C PHE A 196 8.81 21.05 28.89
N ARG A 197 8.35 22.13 28.24
CA ARG A 197 7.76 22.06 26.90
C ARG A 197 8.77 21.48 25.91
N ASP A 198 9.99 21.99 25.91
CA ASP A 198 11.03 21.54 25.01
C ASP A 198 11.37 20.05 25.24
N GLN A 199 11.44 19.60 26.51
CA GLN A 199 11.61 18.17 26.84
C GLN A 199 10.48 17.27 26.35
N ILE A 200 9.23 17.70 26.55
CA ILE A 200 8.05 16.95 26.13
C ILE A 200 7.99 16.84 24.61
N ASN A 201 8.28 17.93 23.90
CA ASN A 201 8.36 17.95 22.44
C ASN A 201 9.47 17.04 21.92
N GLU A 202 10.67 17.10 22.51
CA GLU A 202 11.78 16.24 22.12
C GLU A 202 11.43 14.76 22.34
N TYR A 203 10.78 14.43 23.46
CA TYR A 203 10.32 13.07 23.73
C TYR A 203 9.31 12.58 22.68
N PHE A 204 8.34 13.42 22.32
CA PHE A 204 7.34 13.09 21.30
C PHE A 204 7.96 12.92 19.89
N ILE A 205 8.88 13.81 19.50
CA ILE A 205 9.64 13.70 18.25
C ILE A 205 10.43 12.39 18.21
N ASN A 206 11.15 12.06 19.28
CA ASN A 206 11.93 10.82 19.37
C ASN A 206 11.05 9.57 19.29
N ILE A 207 9.85 9.60 19.88
CA ILE A 207 8.88 8.51 19.76
C ILE A 207 8.45 8.32 18.31
N ASN A 208 8.04 9.41 17.64
CA ASN A 208 7.61 9.34 16.25
C ASN A 208 8.74 8.84 15.36
N GLN A 209 9.96 9.36 15.55
CA GLN A 209 11.14 8.93 14.81
C GLN A 209 11.43 7.43 15.01
N ASN A 210 11.35 6.93 16.25
CA ASN A 210 11.51 5.50 16.53
C ASN A 210 10.39 4.65 15.87
N ALA A 211 9.15 5.14 15.83
CA ALA A 211 8.06 4.48 15.13
C ALA A 211 8.36 4.41 13.62
N PHE A 212 8.80 5.51 13.01
CA PHE A 212 9.23 5.56 11.60
C PHE A 212 10.39 4.61 11.31
N ASP A 213 11.41 4.58 12.15
CA ASP A 213 12.57 3.71 11.96
C ASP A 213 12.18 2.22 12.06
N ASN A 214 11.26 1.88 12.97
CA ASN A 214 10.70 0.53 13.09
C ASN A 214 9.88 0.13 11.86
N ILE A 215 9.06 1.06 11.34
CA ILE A 215 8.33 0.87 10.09
C ILE A 215 9.34 0.60 8.95
N LYS A 216 10.31 1.48 8.76
CA LYS A 216 11.33 1.37 7.71
C LYS A 216 12.16 0.09 7.80
N LYS A 217 12.54 -0.33 9.02
CA LYS A 217 13.26 -1.58 9.25
C LYS A 217 12.41 -2.80 8.87
N THR A 218 11.12 -2.78 9.20
CA THR A 218 10.18 -3.86 8.85
C THR A 218 10.01 -3.96 7.34
N PHE A 219 9.86 -2.83 6.64
CA PHE A 219 9.79 -2.78 5.18
C PHE A 219 11.09 -3.28 4.51
N ASN A 220 12.26 -2.84 4.97
CA ASN A 220 13.55 -3.28 4.42
C ASN A 220 13.81 -4.79 4.62
N LEU A 221 13.29 -5.41 5.68
CA LEU A 221 13.39 -6.85 5.90
C LEU A 221 12.55 -7.63 4.88
N SER A 222 11.39 -7.11 4.47
CA SER A 222 10.52 -7.74 3.46
C SER A 222 11.19 -7.76 2.08
N GLU A 223 11.90 -6.70 1.70
CA GLU A 223 12.57 -6.57 0.40
C GLU A 223 13.81 -7.48 0.30
N LYS A 224 14.59 -7.60 1.39
CA LYS A 224 15.71 -8.55 1.48
C LYS A 224 15.26 -10.00 1.34
N THR A 225 14.09 -10.33 1.89
CA THR A 225 13.54 -11.69 1.83
C THR A 225 13.18 -12.09 0.39
N ILE A 226 12.64 -11.16 -0.40
CA ILE A 226 12.29 -11.41 -1.80
C ILE A 226 13.50 -11.48 -2.70
N LYS A 227 14.49 -10.61 -2.48
CA LYS A 227 15.76 -10.71 -3.20
C LYS A 227 16.39 -12.09 -2.99
N HIS A 228 16.36 -12.60 -1.76
CA HIS A 228 16.82 -13.95 -1.46
C HIS A 228 15.98 -15.03 -2.17
N PHE A 229 14.65 -14.90 -2.25
CA PHE A 229 13.81 -15.83 -3.01
C PHE A 229 14.12 -15.84 -4.50
N LYS A 230 14.39 -14.68 -5.12
CA LYS A 230 14.78 -14.57 -6.53
C LYS A 230 16.15 -15.20 -6.80
N GLU A 231 17.14 -14.93 -5.94
CA GLU A 231 18.46 -15.56 -6.02
C GLU A 231 18.35 -17.08 -5.93
N LYS A 232 17.54 -17.58 -4.99
CA LYS A 232 17.32 -19.02 -4.83
C LYS A 232 16.55 -19.63 -6.00
N LEU A 233 15.57 -18.93 -6.58
CA LEU A 233 14.88 -19.38 -7.80
C LEU A 233 15.85 -19.56 -8.97
N ASN A 234 16.74 -18.59 -9.20
CA ASN A 234 17.75 -18.67 -10.26
C ASN A 234 18.65 -19.91 -10.10
N GLN A 235 19.07 -20.20 -8.86
CA GLN A 235 19.86 -21.41 -8.56
C GLN A 235 19.09 -22.69 -8.88
N LEU A 236 17.80 -22.76 -8.55
CA LEU A 236 16.97 -23.93 -8.86
C LEU A 236 16.78 -24.12 -10.37
N GLU A 237 16.56 -23.03 -11.11
CA GLU A 237 16.45 -23.09 -12.57
C GLU A 237 17.77 -23.52 -13.23
N GLU A 238 18.92 -23.11 -12.67
CA GLU A 238 20.22 -23.57 -13.12
C GLU A 238 20.42 -25.08 -12.88
N ILE A 239 20.04 -25.58 -11.70
CA ILE A 239 20.08 -27.02 -11.38
C ILE A 239 19.15 -27.79 -12.33
N LYS A 240 17.94 -27.29 -12.60
CA LYS A 240 17.00 -27.91 -13.55
C LYS A 240 17.61 -28.01 -14.94
N ASN A 241 18.16 -26.92 -15.45
CA ASN A 241 18.79 -26.88 -16.76
C ASN A 241 19.97 -27.87 -16.86
N GLN A 242 20.84 -27.93 -15.84
CA GLN A 242 21.95 -28.88 -15.79
C GLN A 242 21.45 -30.33 -15.76
N CYS A 243 20.37 -30.61 -15.03
CA CYS A 243 19.73 -31.93 -14.99
C CYS A 243 19.10 -32.31 -16.35
N ASP A 244 18.54 -31.34 -17.09
CA ASP A 244 17.99 -31.57 -18.42
C ASP A 244 19.07 -31.89 -19.46
N TYR A 245 20.26 -31.29 -19.35
CA TYR A 245 21.42 -31.64 -20.18
C TYR A 245 21.91 -33.08 -19.97
N LEU A 246 21.64 -33.67 -18.80
CA LEU A 246 22.01 -35.04 -18.49
C LEU A 246 20.98 -36.06 -19.04
N ASN A 247 19.85 -35.61 -19.61
CA ASN A 247 18.85 -36.47 -20.22
C ASN A 247 19.33 -36.96 -21.62
N PRO A 248 19.55 -38.27 -21.82
CA PRO A 248 20.04 -38.80 -23.10
C PRO A 248 19.09 -38.53 -24.29
N ALA A 249 17.78 -38.50 -24.06
CA ALA A 249 16.79 -38.23 -25.10
C ALA A 249 16.83 -36.76 -25.55
N LEU A 250 16.91 -35.83 -24.59
CA LEU A 250 17.00 -34.39 -24.89
C LEU A 250 18.35 -34.01 -25.53
N ASP A 251 19.46 -34.64 -25.11
CA ASP A 251 20.77 -34.44 -25.75
C ASP A 251 20.75 -34.92 -27.21
N TYR A 252 20.15 -36.09 -27.48
CA TYR A 252 19.98 -36.60 -28.84
C TYR A 252 19.11 -35.68 -29.71
N LEU A 253 18.03 -35.15 -29.14
CA LEU A 253 17.12 -34.23 -29.82
C LEU A 253 17.81 -32.91 -30.20
N LYS A 254 18.56 -32.32 -29.27
CA LYS A 254 19.36 -31.10 -29.51
C LYS A 254 20.45 -31.32 -30.56
N LYS A 255 21.15 -32.46 -30.51
CA LYS A 255 22.14 -32.84 -31.55
C LYS A 255 21.51 -33.03 -32.92
N SER A 256 20.23 -33.41 -32.96
CA SER A 256 19.45 -33.52 -34.20
C SER A 256 18.88 -32.18 -34.69
N GLY A 257 19.19 -31.07 -34.01
CA GLY A 257 18.78 -29.70 -34.41
C GLY A 257 17.45 -29.22 -33.83
N TYR A 258 16.82 -29.99 -32.92
CA TYR A 258 15.52 -29.67 -32.36
C TYR A 258 15.63 -29.18 -30.91
N GLN A 259 14.95 -28.07 -30.60
CA GLN A 259 14.92 -27.51 -29.23
C GLN A 259 14.01 -28.31 -28.30
N ASP A 260 12.86 -28.77 -28.80
CA ASP A 260 11.91 -29.57 -28.04
C ASP A 260 11.24 -30.65 -28.92
N PHE A 261 10.59 -31.61 -28.27
CA PHE A 261 9.93 -32.73 -28.94
C PHE A 261 8.62 -32.32 -29.63
N SER A 262 7.98 -31.25 -29.15
CA SER A 262 6.76 -30.70 -29.76
C SER A 262 7.03 -30.22 -31.18
N ILE A 263 8.12 -29.47 -31.40
CA ILE A 263 8.52 -28.95 -32.71
C ILE A 263 8.75 -30.08 -33.70
N LEU A 264 9.41 -31.16 -33.29
CA LEU A 264 9.60 -32.36 -34.12
C LEU A 264 8.25 -33.00 -34.47
N ASN A 265 7.36 -33.13 -33.49
CA ASN A 265 6.06 -33.77 -33.67
C ASN A 265 5.12 -32.94 -34.56
N ASP A 266 5.15 -31.61 -34.42
CA ASP A 266 4.42 -30.65 -35.24
C ASP A 266 4.91 -30.67 -36.70
N GLN A 267 6.23 -30.80 -36.92
CA GLN A 267 6.78 -30.96 -38.27
C GLN A 267 6.33 -32.27 -38.92
N ILE A 268 6.32 -33.37 -38.17
CA ILE A 268 5.83 -34.67 -38.65
C ILE A 268 4.35 -34.58 -39.02
N GLU A 269 3.50 -34.00 -38.16
CA GLU A 269 2.07 -33.87 -38.47
C GLU A 269 1.81 -32.92 -39.63
N ASN A 270 2.53 -31.80 -39.72
CA ASN A 270 2.41 -30.91 -40.87
C ASN A 270 2.79 -31.59 -42.19
N LEU A 271 3.79 -32.47 -42.20
CA LEU A 271 4.16 -33.25 -43.39
C LEU A 271 3.09 -34.30 -43.75
N LYS A 272 2.49 -34.97 -42.77
CA LYS A 272 1.37 -35.89 -43.01
C LYS A 272 0.15 -35.15 -43.56
N ILE A 273 -0.20 -33.99 -43.02
CA ILE A 273 -1.29 -33.15 -43.52
C ILE A 273 -1.01 -32.73 -44.97
N LYS A 274 0.21 -32.27 -45.26
CA LYS A 274 0.63 -31.92 -46.63
C LYS A 274 0.58 -33.11 -47.57
N GLN A 275 0.93 -34.31 -47.11
CA GLN A 275 0.82 -35.53 -47.92
C GLN A 275 -0.64 -35.80 -48.29
N CYS A 276 -1.58 -35.75 -47.34
CA CYS A 276 -3.00 -35.94 -47.61
C CYS A 276 -3.53 -34.90 -48.60
N GLN A 277 -3.27 -33.61 -48.35
CA GLN A 277 -3.74 -32.52 -49.22
C GLN A 277 -3.18 -32.59 -50.65
N ASN A 278 -1.96 -33.08 -50.82
CA ASN A 278 -1.33 -33.19 -52.15
C ASN A 278 -1.71 -34.47 -52.90
N LEU A 279 -2.23 -35.50 -52.23
CA LEU A 279 -2.64 -36.76 -52.85
C LEU A 279 -4.14 -36.81 -53.17
N GLU A 280 -4.99 -36.14 -52.38
CA GLU A 280 -6.45 -36.09 -52.62
C GLU A 280 -6.85 -35.66 -54.06
N PRO A 281 -6.23 -34.62 -54.67
CA PRO A 281 -6.55 -34.24 -56.05
C PRO A 281 -6.17 -35.32 -57.07
N PHE A 282 -5.11 -36.09 -56.80
CA PHE A 282 -4.66 -37.16 -57.68
C PHE A 282 -5.56 -38.39 -57.56
N GLU A 283 -6.05 -38.71 -56.35
CA GLU A 283 -7.01 -39.79 -56.13
C GLU A 283 -8.38 -39.48 -56.76
N ALA A 284 -8.84 -38.23 -56.67
CA ALA A 284 -10.06 -37.79 -57.36
C ALA A 284 -9.93 -37.90 -58.90
N LYS A 285 -8.78 -37.46 -59.44
CA LYS A 285 -8.49 -37.55 -60.88
C LYS A 285 -8.34 -38.99 -61.35
N LYS A 286 -7.76 -39.86 -60.52
CA LYS A 286 -7.64 -41.30 -60.77
C LYS A 286 -9.01 -41.95 -60.94
N SER A 287 -9.90 -41.74 -59.98
CA SER A 287 -11.27 -42.26 -60.04
C SER A 287 -12.01 -41.77 -61.29
N GLN A 288 -11.80 -40.52 -61.70
CA GLN A 288 -12.41 -39.96 -62.90
C GLN A 288 -11.92 -40.65 -64.19
N ILE A 289 -10.62 -40.93 -64.29
CA ILE A 289 -10.03 -41.63 -65.45
C ILE A 289 -10.47 -43.10 -65.47
N GLU A 290 -10.58 -43.76 -64.30
CA GLU A 290 -11.09 -45.14 -64.20
C GLU A 290 -12.53 -45.25 -64.70
N ILE A 291 -13.41 -44.32 -64.31
CA ILE A 291 -14.79 -44.25 -64.84
C ILE A 291 -14.78 -44.07 -66.37
N GLN A 292 -13.93 -43.20 -66.90
CA GLN A 292 -13.83 -42.98 -68.35
C GLN A 292 -13.29 -44.20 -69.10
N LEU A 293 -12.31 -44.91 -68.52
CA LEU A 293 -11.78 -46.16 -69.07
C LEU A 293 -12.85 -47.26 -69.08
N ASP A 294 -13.63 -47.39 -68.01
CA ASP A 294 -14.74 -48.35 -67.93
C ASP A 294 -15.85 -48.02 -68.93
N ASP A 295 -16.22 -46.75 -69.07
CA ASP A 295 -17.19 -46.30 -70.06
C ASP A 295 -16.75 -46.62 -71.50
N ILE A 296 -15.49 -46.34 -71.83
CA ILE A 296 -14.93 -46.63 -73.16
C ILE A 296 -14.82 -48.13 -73.40
N ASN A 297 -14.37 -48.89 -72.41
CA ASN A 297 -14.29 -50.34 -72.49
C ASN A 297 -15.69 -50.95 -72.68
N SER A 298 -16.72 -50.41 -72.02
CA SER A 298 -18.12 -50.80 -72.23
C SER A 298 -18.59 -50.51 -73.67
N ILE A 299 -18.22 -49.35 -74.24
CA ILE A 299 -18.50 -49.01 -75.64
C ILE A 299 -17.83 -50.02 -76.58
N MET A 300 -16.56 -50.35 -76.35
CA MET A 300 -15.82 -51.35 -77.14
C MET A 300 -16.46 -52.74 -77.05
N GLN A 301 -16.78 -53.22 -75.83
CA GLN A 301 -17.41 -54.53 -75.62
C GLN A 301 -18.79 -54.63 -76.29
N ASN A 302 -19.63 -53.59 -76.14
CA ASN A 302 -20.94 -53.54 -76.76
C ASN A 302 -20.85 -53.47 -78.29
N TYR A 303 -19.88 -52.74 -78.84
CA TYR A 303 -19.61 -52.71 -80.27
C TYR A 303 -19.16 -54.08 -80.80
N SER A 304 -18.25 -54.77 -80.09
CA SER A 304 -17.83 -56.14 -80.44
C SER A 304 -19.02 -57.12 -80.42
N MET A 305 -19.89 -57.05 -79.42
CA MET A 305 -21.10 -57.88 -79.37
C MET A 305 -22.04 -57.60 -80.55
N LEU A 306 -22.21 -56.34 -80.95
CA LEU A 306 -23.04 -55.96 -82.11
C LEU A 306 -22.44 -56.48 -83.43
N ILE A 307 -21.11 -56.42 -83.61
CA ILE A 307 -20.45 -57.02 -84.77
C ILE A 307 -20.65 -58.53 -84.81
N SER A 308 -20.38 -59.23 -83.71
CA SER A 308 -20.54 -60.69 -83.62
C SER A 308 -21.98 -61.13 -83.88
N SER A 309 -22.97 -60.31 -83.46
CA SER A 309 -24.38 -60.57 -83.75
C SER A 309 -24.71 -60.42 -85.25
N LYS A 310 -24.09 -59.44 -85.92
CA LYS A 310 -24.27 -59.17 -87.36
C LYS A 310 -23.61 -60.23 -88.25
N GLU A 311 -22.48 -60.80 -87.83
CA GLU A 311 -21.81 -61.93 -88.51
C GLU A 311 -22.56 -63.25 -88.28
N SER A 312 -23.18 -63.44 -87.11
CA SER A 312 -23.97 -64.64 -86.80
C SER A 312 -25.33 -64.70 -87.53
N GLU A 313 -25.85 -63.55 -87.96
CA GLU A 313 -27.09 -63.44 -88.75
C GLU A 313 -26.96 -63.97 -90.19
N GLY A 314 -25.74 -64.35 -90.62
CA GLY A 314 -25.49 -65.00 -91.91
C GLY A 314 -25.41 -66.54 -91.89
N VAL A 315 -25.29 -67.21 -90.73
CA VAL A 315 -24.94 -68.66 -90.72
C VAL A 315 -25.76 -69.56 -89.78
N LEU A 316 -26.60 -69.06 -88.86
CA LEU A 316 -27.26 -69.93 -87.86
C LEU A 316 -28.78 -69.77 -87.72
N VAL A 317 -29.51 -69.89 -88.85
CA VAL A 317 -30.88 -70.42 -88.82
C VAL A 317 -30.79 -71.96 -88.86
N ARG A 318 -30.59 -72.57 -87.68
CA ARG A 318 -31.00 -73.93 -87.25
C ARG A 318 -30.07 -74.42 -86.13
N MET A 319 -30.50 -74.26 -84.88
CA MET A 319 -30.58 -75.32 -83.85
C MET A 319 -30.66 -74.72 -82.43
N ILE A 320 -31.67 -75.18 -81.67
CA ILE A 320 -31.79 -75.20 -80.19
C ILE A 320 -32.18 -73.85 -79.56
N SER A 321 -33.46 -73.55 -79.30
CA SER A 321 -34.39 -74.04 -78.26
C SER A 321 -34.11 -73.54 -76.82
N LYS A 322 -35.12 -72.83 -76.28
CA LYS A 322 -35.48 -72.69 -74.86
C LYS A 322 -34.47 -71.99 -73.94
N VAL A 323 -34.58 -70.67 -73.80
CA VAL A 323 -34.87 -69.96 -72.52
C VAL A 323 -35.41 -68.58 -72.89
N ALA A 324 -36.60 -68.25 -72.40
CA ALA A 324 -37.17 -66.92 -72.50
C ALA A 324 -36.44 -65.98 -71.54
N ILE A 325 -35.53 -65.16 -72.08
CA ILE A 325 -35.16 -63.89 -71.49
C ILE A 325 -35.46 -62.85 -72.56
N THR A 326 -36.39 -61.96 -72.24
CA THR A 326 -36.77 -60.78 -73.01
C THR A 326 -35.57 -59.85 -73.19
N PHE A 327 -34.70 -60.17 -74.15
CA PHE A 327 -33.81 -59.22 -74.76
C PHE A 327 -34.62 -58.49 -75.83
N GLN A 328 -35.06 -57.25 -75.52
CA GLN A 328 -35.37 -56.28 -76.55
C GLN A 328 -34.13 -56.15 -77.43
N LYS A 329 -34.13 -56.79 -78.61
CA LYS A 329 -33.14 -56.55 -79.65
C LYS A 329 -33.17 -55.06 -79.98
N PRO A 330 -32.10 -54.29 -79.74
CA PRO A 330 -31.96 -53.01 -80.38
C PRO A 330 -31.55 -53.32 -81.82
N ASP A 331 -32.39 -52.97 -82.79
CA ASP A 331 -32.05 -52.90 -84.22
C ASP A 331 -31.04 -51.77 -84.45
N ARG A 332 -29.85 -51.87 -83.84
CA ARG A 332 -28.81 -50.84 -83.86
C ARG A 332 -27.66 -51.34 -84.71
N ASN A 333 -27.56 -50.81 -85.93
CA ASN A 333 -26.37 -50.95 -86.77
C ASN A 333 -25.13 -50.54 -85.94
N PRO A 334 -24.03 -51.32 -85.91
CA PRO A 334 -22.80 -50.96 -85.18
C PRO A 334 -22.33 -49.51 -85.42
N ASP A 335 -22.43 -49.03 -86.65
CA ASP A 335 -22.03 -47.65 -87.00
C ASP A 335 -22.98 -46.59 -86.43
N SER A 336 -24.25 -46.95 -86.24
CA SER A 336 -25.23 -46.07 -85.60
C SER A 336 -25.00 -45.97 -84.08
N TYR A 337 -24.55 -47.06 -83.45
CA TYR A 337 -24.20 -47.10 -82.02
C TYR A 337 -22.98 -46.22 -81.71
N LEU A 338 -21.92 -46.29 -82.54
CA LEU A 338 -20.76 -45.42 -82.38
C LEU A 338 -21.13 -43.95 -82.52
N LYS A 339 -21.93 -43.59 -83.53
CA LYS A 339 -22.41 -42.21 -83.72
C LYS A 339 -23.26 -41.71 -82.55
N GLU A 340 -24.12 -42.56 -81.98
CA GLU A 340 -24.91 -42.24 -80.78
C GLU A 340 -24.00 -41.98 -79.56
N LYS A 341 -22.87 -42.68 -79.48
CA LYS A 341 -21.84 -42.46 -78.46
C LYS A 341 -20.85 -41.34 -78.80
N GLY A 342 -21.03 -40.65 -79.93
CA GLY A 342 -20.22 -39.50 -80.35
C GLY A 342 -18.97 -39.84 -81.17
N TYR A 343 -18.80 -41.09 -81.60
CA TYR A 343 -17.63 -41.57 -82.35
C TYR A 343 -17.97 -41.84 -83.82
N SER A 344 -17.04 -41.53 -84.72
CA SER A 344 -17.25 -41.75 -86.16
C SER A 344 -16.89 -43.17 -86.58
N LYS A 345 -15.84 -43.74 -85.96
CA LYS A 345 -15.37 -45.12 -86.18
C LYS A 345 -14.82 -45.75 -84.90
N ILE A 346 -14.62 -47.06 -84.90
CA ILE A 346 -14.07 -47.78 -83.73
C ILE A 346 -12.62 -47.39 -83.44
N GLU A 347 -11.84 -47.05 -84.47
CA GLU A 347 -10.46 -46.58 -84.31
C GLU A 347 -10.39 -45.26 -83.53
N ASP A 348 -11.46 -44.46 -83.54
CA ASP A 348 -11.54 -43.24 -82.73
C ASP A 348 -11.70 -43.58 -81.25
N VAL A 349 -12.46 -44.65 -80.93
CA VAL A 349 -12.65 -45.15 -79.55
C VAL A 349 -11.36 -45.77 -79.04
N GLU A 350 -10.69 -46.58 -79.85
CA GLU A 350 -9.40 -47.21 -79.52
C GLU A 350 -8.32 -46.16 -79.25
N LYS A 351 -8.24 -45.09 -80.05
CA LYS A 351 -7.30 -43.98 -79.80
C LYS A 351 -7.60 -43.25 -78.50
N VAL A 352 -8.87 -43.03 -78.16
CA VAL A 352 -9.21 -42.39 -76.88
C VAL A 352 -8.87 -43.33 -75.71
N PHE A 353 -9.10 -44.62 -75.86
CA PHE A 353 -8.70 -45.63 -74.88
C PHE A 353 -7.18 -45.65 -74.65
N GLU A 354 -6.38 -45.72 -75.71
CA GLU A 354 -4.90 -45.67 -75.64
C GLU A 354 -4.41 -44.37 -74.99
N ASN A 355 -4.97 -43.22 -75.36
CA ASN A 355 -4.61 -41.93 -74.77
C ASN A 355 -4.95 -41.87 -73.27
N LEU A 356 -6.12 -42.38 -72.86
CA LEU A 356 -6.48 -42.44 -71.44
C LEU A 356 -5.59 -43.40 -70.66
N GLN A 357 -5.17 -44.51 -71.25
CA GLN A 357 -4.22 -45.43 -70.63
C GLN A 357 -2.85 -44.77 -70.40
N ILE A 358 -2.35 -44.01 -71.38
CA ILE A 358 -1.10 -43.24 -71.24
C ILE A 358 -1.23 -42.21 -70.10
N ILE A 359 -2.32 -41.43 -70.10
CA ILE A 359 -2.59 -40.43 -69.05
C ILE A 359 -2.71 -41.09 -67.66
N TYR A 360 -3.36 -42.25 -67.59
CA TYR A 360 -3.50 -43.01 -66.35
C TYR A 360 -2.14 -43.48 -65.83
N PHE A 361 -1.29 -44.01 -66.72
CA PHE A 361 0.04 -44.48 -66.38
C PHE A 361 0.96 -43.34 -65.91
N ASP A 362 0.99 -42.23 -66.64
CA ASP A 362 1.77 -41.03 -66.25
C ASP A 362 1.34 -40.46 -64.90
N MET A 363 0.04 -40.50 -64.62
CA MET A 363 -0.51 -40.09 -63.34
C MET A 363 -0.13 -41.05 -62.20
N LEU A 364 -0.15 -42.37 -62.42
CA LEU A 364 0.31 -43.35 -61.43
C LEU A 364 1.79 -43.13 -61.10
N GLN A 365 2.62 -42.94 -62.12
CA GLN A 365 4.04 -42.63 -61.94
C GLN A 365 4.24 -41.35 -61.11
N SER A 366 3.48 -40.30 -61.41
CA SER A 366 3.51 -39.03 -60.67
C SER A 366 3.06 -39.17 -59.20
N ILE A 367 2.10 -40.05 -58.92
CA ILE A 367 1.65 -40.36 -57.55
C ILE A 367 2.76 -41.07 -56.79
N ASP A 368 3.41 -42.06 -57.41
CA ASP A 368 4.49 -42.82 -56.79
C ASP A 368 5.73 -41.95 -56.53
N ASP A 369 6.08 -41.07 -57.47
CA ASP A 369 7.18 -40.10 -57.28
C ASP A 369 6.91 -39.17 -56.09
N LYS A 370 5.69 -38.63 -55.98
CA LYS A 370 5.30 -37.80 -54.83
C LYS A 370 5.28 -38.58 -53.51
N ARG A 371 4.78 -39.82 -53.52
CA ARG A 371 4.80 -40.69 -52.32
C ARG A 371 6.23 -40.95 -51.88
N ASN A 372 7.16 -41.18 -52.81
CA ASN A 372 8.57 -41.37 -52.52
C ASN A 372 9.23 -40.09 -51.98
N GLU A 373 8.89 -38.91 -52.53
CA GLU A 373 9.37 -37.62 -52.02
C GLU A 373 8.93 -37.36 -50.56
N PHE A 374 7.64 -37.59 -50.26
CA PHE A 374 7.12 -37.48 -48.90
C PHE A 374 7.77 -38.50 -47.97
N LYS A 375 7.94 -39.74 -48.42
CA LYS A 375 8.60 -40.79 -47.64
C LYS A 375 10.05 -40.43 -47.31
N ASN A 376 10.82 -39.96 -48.29
CA ASN A 376 12.20 -39.52 -48.09
C ASN A 376 12.32 -38.32 -47.12
N SER A 377 11.28 -37.49 -47.01
CA SER A 377 11.22 -36.36 -46.08
C SER A 377 10.74 -36.77 -44.68
N LEU A 378 9.85 -37.77 -44.60
CA LEU A 378 9.20 -38.20 -43.37
C LEU A 378 10.04 -39.24 -42.60
N ASP A 379 10.66 -40.19 -43.30
CA ASP A 379 11.44 -41.29 -42.69
C ASP A 379 12.58 -40.77 -41.79
N PRO A 380 13.35 -39.72 -42.15
CA PRO A 380 14.36 -39.15 -41.26
C PRO A 380 13.77 -38.61 -39.95
N LEU A 381 12.62 -37.93 -40.02
CA LEU A 381 11.96 -37.36 -38.84
C LEU A 381 11.35 -38.43 -37.94
N ILE A 382 10.76 -39.46 -38.55
CA ILE A 382 10.27 -40.64 -37.82
C ILE A 382 11.45 -41.35 -37.12
N SER A 383 12.58 -41.52 -37.81
CA SER A 383 13.77 -42.13 -37.20
C SER A 383 14.30 -41.33 -36.01
N ILE A 384 14.31 -40.00 -36.10
CA ILE A 384 14.65 -39.13 -34.96
C ILE A 384 13.65 -39.32 -33.82
N LYS A 385 12.35 -39.36 -34.12
CA LYS A 385 11.28 -39.57 -33.12
C LYS A 385 11.37 -40.93 -32.44
N GLU A 386 11.55 -42.02 -33.19
CA GLU A 386 11.70 -43.37 -32.64
C GLU A 386 12.96 -43.50 -31.78
N LYS A 387 14.06 -42.89 -32.21
CA LYS A 387 15.30 -42.87 -31.42
C LYS A 387 15.18 -42.00 -30.18
N TYR A 388 14.46 -40.88 -30.24
CA TYR A 388 14.09 -40.11 -29.05
C TYR A 388 13.24 -40.94 -28.07
N ILE A 389 12.21 -41.64 -28.55
CA ILE A 389 11.33 -42.47 -27.72
C ILE A 389 12.08 -43.63 -27.07
N SER A 390 13.01 -44.27 -27.79
CA SER A 390 13.83 -45.37 -27.24
C SER A 390 14.90 -44.91 -26.24
N LEU A 391 15.38 -43.66 -26.37
CA LEU A 391 16.29 -43.04 -25.41
C LEU A 391 15.55 -42.36 -24.25
N SER A 392 14.27 -42.04 -24.45
CA SER A 392 13.39 -41.52 -23.40
C SER A 392 13.04 -42.70 -22.51
N PRO A 393 13.39 -42.65 -21.23
CA PRO A 393 12.82 -43.56 -20.27
C PRO A 393 11.28 -43.43 -20.34
N SER A 394 10.55 -44.53 -20.17
CA SER A 394 9.12 -44.45 -19.85
C SER A 394 8.94 -43.39 -18.77
N SER A 395 7.97 -42.50 -18.95
CA SER A 395 7.74 -41.16 -18.35
C SER A 395 8.01 -40.93 -16.85
N GLU A 396 8.51 -41.90 -16.10
CA GLU A 396 8.75 -41.87 -14.66
C GLU A 396 10.21 -42.13 -14.25
N ILE A 397 11.11 -42.51 -15.17
CA ILE A 397 12.46 -42.96 -14.80
C ILE A 397 13.52 -41.98 -15.29
N ILE A 398 13.91 -41.00 -14.47
CA ILE A 398 15.13 -40.21 -14.72
C ILE A 398 16.34 -41.12 -14.94
N SER A 399 17.27 -40.72 -15.83
CA SER A 399 18.48 -41.51 -16.07
C SER A 399 19.33 -41.63 -14.79
N CYS A 400 20.12 -42.70 -14.64
CA CYS A 400 21.02 -42.84 -13.48
C CYS A 400 21.93 -41.62 -13.27
N LYS A 401 22.36 -40.96 -14.35
CA LYS A 401 23.18 -39.74 -14.27
C LYS A 401 22.40 -38.55 -13.68
N GLN A 402 21.13 -38.40 -14.05
CA GLN A 402 20.25 -37.37 -13.50
C GLN A 402 19.93 -37.66 -12.02
N LYS A 403 19.73 -38.92 -11.66
CA LYS A 403 19.47 -39.32 -10.27
C LYS A 403 20.64 -39.00 -9.35
N VAL A 404 21.87 -39.37 -9.75
CA VAL A 404 23.09 -39.04 -9.00
C VAL A 404 23.28 -37.53 -8.88
N PHE A 405 23.08 -36.78 -9.96
CA PHE A 405 23.18 -35.32 -9.94
C PHE A 405 22.15 -34.66 -9.01
N LEU A 406 20.91 -35.14 -9.00
CA LEU A 406 19.87 -34.63 -8.10
C LEU A 406 20.18 -34.96 -6.64
N GLU A 407 20.65 -36.18 -6.34
CA GLU A 407 21.09 -36.58 -5.00
C GLU A 407 22.26 -35.72 -4.50
N GLU A 408 23.24 -35.41 -5.35
CA GLU A 408 24.34 -34.47 -5.05
C GLU A 408 23.87 -33.04 -4.78
N LYS A 409 22.70 -32.65 -5.32
CA LYS A 409 22.05 -31.36 -5.11
C LYS A 409 20.96 -31.38 -4.05
N GLU A 410 20.87 -32.46 -3.27
CA GLU A 410 19.91 -32.67 -2.18
C GLU A 410 18.43 -32.75 -2.62
N TYR A 411 18.17 -33.15 -3.87
CA TYR A 411 16.83 -33.39 -4.40
C TYR A 411 16.52 -34.88 -4.52
N THR A 412 15.35 -35.29 -4.02
CA THR A 412 14.90 -36.69 -4.03
C THR A 412 14.36 -37.15 -5.38
N SER A 413 13.88 -36.21 -6.20
CA SER A 413 13.39 -36.46 -7.55
C SER A 413 13.40 -35.17 -8.39
N TYR A 414 13.32 -35.32 -9.71
CA TYR A 414 13.15 -34.18 -10.61
C TYR A 414 11.84 -33.43 -10.35
N GLU A 415 10.78 -34.17 -10.03
CA GLU A 415 9.47 -33.62 -9.66
C GLU A 415 9.55 -32.79 -8.37
N SER A 416 10.36 -33.21 -7.38
CA SER A 416 10.62 -32.41 -6.18
C SER A 416 11.29 -31.08 -6.50
N LEU A 417 12.21 -31.04 -7.47
CA LEU A 417 12.85 -29.81 -7.92
C LEU A 417 11.84 -28.90 -8.64
N GLU A 418 10.99 -29.45 -9.51
CA GLU A 418 9.95 -28.68 -10.20
C GLU A 418 8.91 -28.09 -9.25
N GLN A 419 8.49 -28.86 -8.24
CA GLN A 419 7.59 -28.35 -7.20
C GLN A 419 8.22 -27.20 -6.41
N ASP A 420 9.51 -27.29 -6.09
CA ASP A 420 10.20 -26.23 -5.36
C ASP A 420 10.36 -24.95 -6.21
N ILE A 421 10.65 -25.09 -7.50
CA ILE A 421 10.65 -23.98 -8.48
C ILE A 421 9.26 -23.35 -8.55
N LEU A 422 8.22 -24.15 -8.74
CA LEU A 422 6.84 -23.66 -8.85
C LEU A 422 6.41 -22.92 -7.59
N ARG A 423 6.67 -23.50 -6.41
CA ARG A 423 6.38 -22.89 -5.12
C ARG A 423 7.07 -21.53 -4.98
N LYS A 424 8.34 -21.41 -5.37
CA LYS A 424 9.06 -20.13 -5.33
C LYS A 424 8.52 -19.12 -6.34
N LYS A 425 8.14 -19.55 -7.54
CA LYS A 425 7.50 -18.66 -8.54
C LYS A 425 6.19 -18.09 -8.01
N ILE A 426 5.33 -18.92 -7.41
CA ILE A 426 4.07 -18.47 -6.79
C ILE A 426 4.34 -17.42 -5.70
N ILE A 427 5.29 -17.66 -4.80
CA ILE A 427 5.64 -16.71 -3.73
C ILE A 427 6.13 -15.37 -4.31
N ILE A 428 6.95 -15.41 -5.38
CA ILE A 428 7.46 -14.19 -6.03
C ILE A 428 6.32 -13.46 -6.77
N GLU A 429 5.49 -14.16 -7.54
CA GLU A 429 4.36 -13.58 -8.27
C GLU A 429 3.32 -12.98 -7.33
N GLU A 430 2.96 -13.66 -6.23
CA GLU A 430 2.10 -13.10 -5.19
C GLU A 430 2.69 -11.82 -4.61
N TYR A 431 4.00 -11.81 -4.31
CA TYR A 431 4.65 -10.62 -3.79
C TYR A 431 4.71 -9.47 -4.78
N GLU A 432 4.98 -9.75 -6.06
CA GLU A 432 5.08 -8.76 -7.14
C GLU A 432 3.71 -8.20 -7.52
N LYS A 433 2.67 -9.03 -7.56
CA LYS A 433 1.27 -8.60 -7.74
C LYS A 433 0.83 -7.71 -6.58
N ASN A 434 1.23 -8.04 -5.36
CA ASN A 434 1.02 -7.21 -4.18
C ASN A 434 1.94 -5.97 -4.12
N ASN A 435 3.00 -5.88 -4.93
CA ASN A 435 3.84 -4.69 -5.07
C ASN A 435 3.37 -3.77 -6.21
N ALA A 436 2.72 -4.29 -7.26
CA ALA A 436 2.12 -3.46 -8.30
C ALA A 436 0.93 -2.64 -7.77
N ILE A 437 0.37 -3.06 -6.64
CA ILE A 437 -0.65 -2.38 -5.86
C ILE A 437 0.03 -1.91 -4.55
N TYR A 438 0.89 -0.88 -4.62
CA TYR A 438 1.52 -0.31 -3.43
C TYR A 438 0.50 0.53 -2.66
N TYR A 439 -0.48 -0.12 -2.03
CA TYR A 439 -1.18 0.45 -0.90
C TYR A 439 -0.41 0.02 0.35
N PHE A 440 -0.07 0.98 1.21
CA PHE A 440 0.52 0.75 2.52
C PHE A 440 -0.26 -0.30 3.37
N SER A 441 -1.51 -0.63 2.99
CA SER A 441 -2.48 -1.48 3.68
C SER A 441 -2.27 -2.99 3.62
N ASP A 442 -1.55 -3.54 2.64
CA ASP A 442 -1.69 -4.98 2.33
C ASP A 442 -0.55 -5.88 2.86
N LYS A 443 0.57 -5.30 3.31
CA LYS A 443 1.72 -6.04 3.90
C LYS A 443 2.00 -5.72 5.37
N LEU A 444 1.35 -4.68 5.89
CA LEU A 444 1.10 -4.53 7.31
C LEU A 444 -0.31 -5.10 7.52
N ASP A 445 -0.59 -5.72 8.68
CA ASP A 445 -1.98 -5.90 9.11
C ASP A 445 -2.72 -4.58 8.80
N ALA A 446 -3.87 -4.61 8.11
CA ALA A 446 -4.54 -3.39 7.64
C ALA A 446 -4.72 -2.37 8.80
N SER A 447 -4.82 -2.89 10.04
CA SER A 447 -4.62 -2.15 11.28
C SER A 447 -3.28 -1.39 11.31
N VAL A 448 -2.14 -2.09 11.35
CA VAL A 448 -0.80 -1.50 11.45
C VAL A 448 -0.47 -0.50 10.32
N ALA A 449 -0.98 -0.71 9.10
CA ALA A 449 -0.81 0.22 7.99
C ALA A 449 -1.55 1.55 8.19
N ASN A 450 -2.83 1.48 8.57
CA ASN A 450 -3.62 2.66 8.91
C ASN A 450 -3.05 3.35 10.15
N ASN A 451 -2.54 2.58 11.10
CA ASN A 451 -1.92 3.08 12.32
C ASN A 451 -0.62 3.83 12.01
N ALA A 452 0.18 3.33 11.07
CA ALA A 452 1.38 4.00 10.60
C ALA A 452 1.06 5.37 9.94
N LEU A 453 -0.03 5.48 9.18
CA LEU A 453 -0.48 6.76 8.61
C LEU A 453 -0.83 7.79 9.68
N ILE A 454 -1.38 7.37 10.83
CA ILE A 454 -1.69 8.27 11.96
C ILE A 454 -0.39 8.80 12.61
N TYR A 455 0.73 8.06 12.55
CA TYR A 455 2.05 8.58 12.96
C TYR A 455 2.68 9.54 11.92
N MET A 456 2.15 9.64 10.70
CA MET A 456 2.69 10.50 9.62
C MET A 456 1.95 11.82 9.43
N ILE A 457 0.74 11.95 9.98
CA ILE A 457 -0.05 13.19 10.02
C ILE A 457 0.33 13.94 11.29
#